data_AF-A0A6L7Z1Z8-F1
#
_entry.id   AF-A0A6L7Z1Z8-F1
#
_cell.length_a   1.000
_cell.length_b   1.000
_cell.length_c   1.000
_cell.angle_alpha   90.00
_cell.angle_beta   90.00
_cell.angle_gamma   90.00
#
_symmetry.space_group_name_H-M   'P 1'
#
loop_
_entity.id
_entity.type
_entity.pdbx_description
1 polymer ?
#
loop_
_entity_poly.entity_id
_entity_poly.type
_entity_poly.pdbx_seq_one_letter_code
_entity_poly.pdbx_strand_id
1 'polypeptide(L)'
;MSLLSALPVRRAHVAGVALGSLQARRARAACPASPHRRSSGNRAARRIRLTLVLPLVLTFWPAPASEAAAQRPMVYATIDSLRHIQSVEPRLGPPGTRGEIYTENLPPQAKIHVGIGAMRAGFEALGEGEQQMWGEVSATVRVPGYASWERPLVFIIFNGIFSPIGISDPFHVTNEDGMVQRTGRITDEGMGCVTLRDQDEYMYALSGDLVGLKPGDEVVVEGAISIEGPCDEADSIAVVRWREAG
;
A
#
# COMPACT_ATOMS: atom_id res chain seq x y z
N MET A 1 47.11 31.02 19.86
CA MET A 1 46.63 30.90 21.25
C MET A 1 45.84 29.61 21.33
N SER A 2 46.47 28.58 21.86
CA SER A 2 45.97 27.22 21.99
C SER A 2 45.27 27.07 23.34
N LEU A 3 44.07 26.51 23.37
CA LEU A 3 43.45 25.99 24.59
C LEU A 3 42.82 24.64 24.24
N LEU A 4 43.59 23.58 24.50
CA LEU A 4 43.11 22.23 24.70
C LEU A 4 42.28 22.20 25.99
N SER A 5 41.08 21.61 25.93
CA SER A 5 40.38 21.12 27.11
C SER A 5 40.03 19.64 26.88
N ALA A 6 40.56 18.80 27.76
CA ALA A 6 40.42 17.36 27.76
C ALA A 6 39.45 16.88 28.85
N LEU A 7 38.56 15.95 28.48
CA LEU A 7 38.06 14.77 29.24
C LEU A 7 37.19 15.01 30.50
N PRO A 8 36.27 14.09 30.91
CA PRO A 8 36.48 12.64 30.85
C PRO A 8 35.33 11.73 30.35
N VAL A 9 35.79 10.60 29.82
CA VAL A 9 35.10 9.34 29.54
C VAL A 9 34.57 8.73 30.85
N ARG A 10 33.27 8.43 30.92
CA ARG A 10 32.71 7.53 31.94
C ARG A 10 32.50 6.14 31.36
N ARG A 11 33.34 5.19 31.81
CA ARG A 11 33.07 3.75 31.79
C ARG A 11 32.02 3.44 32.86
N ALA A 12 31.02 2.64 32.52
CA ALA A 12 30.16 1.96 33.48
C ALA A 12 30.12 0.45 33.16
N HIS A 13 29.92 -0.32 34.21
CA HIS A 13 30.35 -1.70 34.39
C HIS A 13 29.52 -2.76 33.65
N VAL A 14 30.23 -3.85 33.39
CA VAL A 14 29.75 -5.20 33.10
C VAL A 14 29.03 -5.81 34.32
N ALA A 15 27.85 -6.39 34.07
CA ALA A 15 27.27 -7.55 34.76
C ALA A 15 26.41 -8.27 33.70
N GLY A 16 26.41 -9.58 33.48
CA GLY A 16 26.76 -10.69 34.35
C GLY A 16 25.54 -11.60 34.54
N VAL A 17 25.31 -12.52 33.59
CA VAL A 17 24.69 -13.85 33.73
C VAL A 17 23.20 -13.96 34.15
N ALA A 18 22.38 -14.60 33.30
CA ALA A 18 21.54 -15.75 33.70
C ALA A 18 20.95 -16.47 32.47
N LEU A 19 21.23 -17.77 32.39
CA LEU A 19 20.61 -18.74 31.49
C LEU A 19 19.12 -18.89 31.77
N GLY A 20 18.34 -19.17 30.71
CA GLY A 20 16.92 -19.49 30.83
C GLY A 20 16.35 -20.14 29.58
N SER A 21 16.93 -21.27 29.16
CA SER A 21 16.33 -22.16 28.16
C SER A 21 15.10 -22.86 28.76
N LEU A 22 13.92 -22.61 28.20
CA LEU A 22 12.76 -23.48 28.41
C LEU A 22 12.08 -23.76 27.07
N GLN A 23 12.38 -24.97 26.58
CA GLN A 23 11.63 -25.68 25.56
C GLN A 23 10.17 -25.82 26.02
N ALA A 24 9.22 -25.35 25.22
CA ALA A 24 7.83 -25.78 25.30
C ALA A 24 7.44 -26.42 23.97
N ARG A 25 6.95 -27.65 24.10
CA ARG A 25 6.72 -28.63 23.04
C ARG A 25 5.43 -28.32 22.28
N ARG A 26 5.48 -28.66 20.99
CA ARG A 26 4.42 -29.20 20.11
C ARG A 26 3.01 -29.32 20.73
N ALA A 27 2.03 -28.76 20.04
CA ALA A 27 0.79 -29.49 19.73
C ALA A 27 0.19 -28.97 18.41
N ARG A 28 0.28 -29.79 17.36
CA ARG A 28 -0.57 -29.70 16.17
C ARG A 28 -1.98 -30.09 16.58
N ALA A 29 -2.97 -29.26 16.27
CA ALA A 29 -4.38 -29.67 16.28
C ALA A 29 -4.91 -29.52 14.86
N ALA A 30 -4.96 -30.65 14.15
CA ALA A 30 -5.73 -30.83 12.94
C ALA A 30 -7.21 -30.98 13.33
N CYS A 31 -8.11 -30.20 12.73
CA CYS A 31 -9.54 -30.46 12.81
C CYS A 31 -9.92 -31.51 11.74
N PRO A 32 -10.50 -32.65 12.13
CA PRO A 32 -11.00 -33.65 11.19
C PRO A 32 -12.40 -33.27 10.68
N ALA A 33 -12.61 -33.51 9.39
CA ALA A 33 -13.91 -33.50 8.73
C ALA A 33 -14.56 -34.89 8.78
N SER A 34 -15.86 -34.96 9.11
CA SER A 34 -16.86 -35.98 8.68
C SER A 34 -18.04 -36.06 9.68
N PRO A 35 -19.17 -36.74 9.36
CA PRO A 35 -19.80 -36.96 8.05
C PRO A 35 -21.35 -36.77 8.09
N HIS A 36 -21.96 -37.00 6.93
CA HIS A 36 -23.38 -37.24 6.64
C HIS A 36 -24.28 -37.74 7.79
N ARG A 37 -25.52 -37.20 7.83
CA ARG A 37 -26.69 -38.00 8.25
C ARG A 37 -27.92 -37.68 7.41
N ARG A 38 -28.29 -38.65 6.55
CA ARG A 38 -29.64 -38.78 5.97
C ARG A 38 -30.59 -39.33 7.04
N SER A 39 -31.82 -38.81 7.05
CA SER A 39 -33.04 -39.44 7.60
C SER A 39 -34.20 -38.75 6.88
N SER A 40 -34.96 -39.43 6.00
CA SER A 40 -36.16 -40.22 6.35
C SER A 40 -37.08 -39.40 7.26
N GLY A 41 -38.29 -38.97 6.88
CA GLY A 41 -39.29 -39.55 5.99
C GLY A 41 -40.60 -39.58 6.79
N ASN A 42 -41.64 -38.85 6.33
CA ASN A 42 -43.06 -39.27 6.33
C ASN A 42 -44.06 -38.11 6.32
N ARG A 43 -44.83 -38.13 5.22
CA ARG A 43 -46.23 -37.78 5.01
C ARG A 43 -47.07 -37.54 6.27
N ALA A 44 -47.80 -36.43 6.28
CA ALA A 44 -49.18 -36.41 6.76
C ALA A 44 -49.98 -35.35 6.01
N ALA A 45 -51.01 -35.81 5.31
CA ALA A 45 -51.96 -35.02 4.55
C ALA A 45 -52.82 -34.12 5.44
N ARG A 46 -53.22 -32.95 4.93
CA ARG A 46 -54.52 -32.37 5.28
C ARG A 46 -55.03 -31.45 4.17
N ARG A 47 -56.13 -31.90 3.55
CA ARG A 47 -57.00 -31.17 2.62
C ARG A 47 -57.82 -30.16 3.42
N ILE A 48 -57.86 -28.89 3.02
CA ILE A 48 -58.95 -27.97 3.38
C ILE A 48 -59.34 -27.17 2.13
N ARG A 49 -60.65 -26.92 2.05
CA ARG A 49 -61.49 -26.71 0.86
C ARG A 49 -61.44 -25.30 0.27
N LEU A 50 -61.65 -25.31 -1.04
CA LEU A 50 -62.09 -24.26 -1.95
C LEU A 50 -63.10 -23.26 -1.34
N THR A 51 -62.94 -21.97 -1.64
CA THR A 51 -64.06 -21.03 -1.76
C THR A 51 -63.73 -20.02 -2.87
N LEU A 52 -64.65 -19.87 -3.82
CA LEU A 52 -64.50 -19.18 -5.09
C LEU A 52 -65.59 -18.11 -5.16
N VAL A 53 -65.23 -16.82 -5.28
CA VAL A 53 -66.12 -15.78 -5.84
C VAL A 53 -65.27 -14.69 -6.55
N LEU A 54 -65.59 -14.48 -7.84
CA LEU A 54 -65.21 -13.47 -8.85
C LEU A 54 -65.42 -11.99 -8.40
N PRO A 55 -65.00 -10.90 -9.12
CA PRO A 55 -64.77 -10.79 -10.58
C PRO A 55 -63.60 -9.89 -11.11
N LEU A 56 -63.25 -10.11 -12.38
CA LEU A 56 -63.08 -9.14 -13.49
C LEU A 56 -62.66 -7.68 -13.15
N VAL A 57 -61.47 -7.25 -13.61
CA VAL A 57 -61.24 -6.13 -14.55
C VAL A 57 -59.77 -6.16 -14.99
N LEU A 58 -59.55 -6.41 -16.28
CA LEU A 58 -58.31 -6.13 -17.00
C LEU A 58 -58.13 -4.61 -17.10
N THR A 59 -57.22 -4.04 -16.33
CA THR A 59 -56.53 -2.80 -16.70
C THR A 59 -55.07 -3.13 -16.92
N PHE A 60 -54.73 -3.45 -18.16
CA PHE A 60 -53.35 -3.51 -18.62
C PHE A 60 -52.86 -2.06 -18.69
N TRP A 61 -52.40 -1.54 -17.54
CA TRP A 61 -51.81 -0.21 -17.45
C TRP A 61 -50.43 -0.29 -18.13
N PRO A 62 -50.16 0.44 -19.22
CA PRO A 62 -48.79 0.52 -19.73
C PRO A 62 -47.98 1.29 -18.68
N ALA A 63 -47.02 0.61 -18.06
CA ALA A 63 -46.02 1.29 -17.24
C ALA A 63 -45.38 2.39 -18.11
N PRO A 64 -45.31 3.65 -17.66
CA PRO A 64 -44.45 4.61 -18.32
C PRO A 64 -43.02 4.09 -18.18
N ALA A 65 -42.42 3.69 -19.30
CA ALA A 65 -40.99 3.45 -19.40
C ALA A 65 -40.29 4.81 -19.30
N SER A 66 -40.16 5.36 -18.10
CA SER A 66 -39.40 6.57 -17.88
C SER A 66 -38.81 6.60 -16.48
N GLU A 67 -37.85 5.72 -16.25
CA GLU A 67 -36.84 5.90 -15.21
C GLU A 67 -35.54 5.18 -15.61
N ALA A 68 -35.16 5.32 -16.90
CA ALA A 68 -33.74 5.34 -17.25
C ALA A 68 -33.17 6.75 -16.97
N ALA A 69 -33.51 7.30 -15.80
CA ALA A 69 -32.93 8.54 -15.31
C ALA A 69 -31.62 8.17 -14.61
N ALA A 70 -30.52 8.48 -15.29
CA ALA A 70 -29.21 8.72 -14.69
C ALA A 70 -28.54 7.54 -13.98
N GLN A 71 -28.22 6.48 -14.73
CA GLN A 71 -26.92 5.83 -14.49
C GLN A 71 -25.85 6.69 -15.16
N ARG A 72 -25.49 7.81 -14.51
CA ARG A 72 -24.17 8.39 -14.75
C ARG A 72 -23.18 7.30 -14.38
N PRO A 73 -22.28 6.86 -15.27
CA PRO A 73 -21.20 5.98 -14.84
C PRO A 73 -20.49 6.72 -13.71
N MET A 74 -20.52 6.14 -12.51
CA MET A 74 -19.66 6.57 -11.43
C MET A 74 -18.24 6.45 -11.99
N VAL A 75 -17.65 7.59 -12.34
CA VAL A 75 -16.26 7.64 -12.79
C VAL A 75 -15.45 7.32 -11.55
N TYR A 76 -15.16 6.03 -11.35
CA TYR A 76 -14.09 5.62 -10.47
C TYR A 76 -12.85 6.31 -11.02
N ALA A 77 -12.30 7.27 -10.28
CA ALA A 77 -11.02 7.86 -10.65
C ALA A 77 -10.04 6.70 -10.81
N THR A 78 -9.51 6.53 -12.02
CA THR A 78 -8.33 5.67 -12.19
C THR A 78 -7.22 6.28 -11.34
N ILE A 79 -6.31 5.46 -10.82
CA ILE A 79 -5.21 5.96 -9.97
C ILE A 79 -4.43 7.09 -10.68
N ASP A 80 -4.30 6.99 -12.00
CA ASP A 80 -3.63 8.00 -12.84
C ASP A 80 -4.41 9.33 -12.98
N SER A 81 -5.69 9.35 -12.64
CA SER A 81 -6.52 10.57 -12.61
C SER A 81 -6.53 11.23 -11.23
N LEU A 82 -5.84 10.65 -10.24
CA LEU A 82 -5.79 11.20 -8.90
C LEU A 82 -4.90 12.44 -8.86
N ARG A 83 -5.27 13.37 -7.98
CA ARG A 83 -4.44 14.54 -7.71
C ARG A 83 -3.12 14.09 -7.07
N HIS A 84 -2.02 14.65 -7.54
CA HIS A 84 -0.73 14.47 -6.88
C HIS A 84 -0.72 15.18 -5.53
N ILE A 85 -0.34 14.45 -4.48
CA ILE A 85 -0.02 15.03 -3.17
C ILE A 85 1.28 15.82 -3.33
N GLN A 86 1.27 17.07 -2.87
CA GLN A 86 2.35 18.00 -3.15
C GLN A 86 3.65 17.66 -2.43
N SER A 87 3.58 17.23 -1.17
CA SER A 87 4.76 16.81 -0.45
C SER A 87 4.51 15.68 0.55
N VAL A 88 5.55 14.86 0.71
CA VAL A 88 5.67 13.84 1.75
C VAL A 88 7.10 13.91 2.29
N GLU A 89 7.25 14.19 3.59
CA GLU A 89 8.56 14.33 4.23
C GLU A 89 8.69 13.42 5.46
N PRO A 90 9.75 12.59 5.56
CA PRO A 90 10.73 12.30 4.51
C PRO A 90 10.11 11.44 3.40
N ARG A 91 10.77 11.38 2.24
CA ARG A 91 10.39 10.50 1.11
C ARG A 91 10.93 9.06 1.21
N LEU A 92 11.73 8.77 2.23
CA LEU A 92 12.26 7.44 2.49
C LEU A 92 12.50 7.20 3.98
N GLY A 93 12.55 5.94 4.38
CA GLY A 93 12.94 5.55 5.73
C GLY A 93 12.47 4.14 6.12
N PRO A 94 12.94 3.61 7.25
CA PRO A 94 12.55 2.28 7.71
C PRO A 94 11.11 2.25 8.24
N PRO A 95 10.54 1.04 8.46
CA PRO A 95 9.30 0.87 9.19
C PRO A 95 9.29 1.68 10.50
N GLY A 96 8.16 2.32 10.80
CA GLY A 96 8.02 3.22 11.95
C GLY A 96 8.40 4.68 11.69
N THR A 97 8.93 5.03 10.51
CA THR A 97 9.17 6.42 10.10
C THR A 97 7.87 7.23 10.14
N ARG A 98 7.95 8.49 10.58
CA ARG A 98 6.82 9.44 10.55
C ARG A 98 6.90 10.25 9.27
N GLY A 99 5.94 10.06 8.38
CA GLY A 99 5.76 10.87 7.18
C GLY A 99 4.78 11.99 7.45
N GLU A 100 5.19 13.21 7.16
CA GLU A 100 4.35 14.40 7.13
C GLU A 100 3.88 14.64 5.70
N ILE A 101 2.57 14.72 5.53
CA ILE A 101 1.92 14.79 4.23
C ILE A 101 1.26 16.16 4.14
N TYR A 102 1.52 16.86 3.04
CA TYR A 102 0.89 18.14 2.76
C TYR A 102 0.37 18.19 1.31
N THR A 103 -0.82 18.77 1.17
CA THR A 103 -1.41 19.07 -0.13
C THR A 103 -2.48 20.16 0.04
N GLU A 104 -2.81 20.84 -1.05
CA GLU A 104 -3.84 21.87 -1.13
C GLU A 104 -4.71 21.65 -2.37
N ASN A 105 -5.73 22.50 -2.54
CA ASN A 105 -6.66 22.42 -3.66
C ASN A 105 -7.41 21.08 -3.76
N LEU A 106 -7.53 20.33 -2.66
CA LEU A 106 -8.44 19.20 -2.59
C LEU A 106 -9.88 19.71 -2.53
N PRO A 107 -10.84 19.04 -3.20
CA PRO A 107 -12.24 19.41 -3.10
C PRO A 107 -12.68 19.44 -1.62
N PRO A 108 -13.43 20.46 -1.17
CA PRO A 108 -13.91 20.52 0.21
C PRO A 108 -14.66 19.22 0.61
N GLN A 109 -14.19 18.55 1.65
CA GLN A 109 -14.74 17.31 2.20
C GLN A 109 -15.10 17.50 3.68
N ALA A 110 -16.17 16.85 4.12
CA ALA A 110 -16.53 16.82 5.54
C ALA A 110 -15.59 15.93 6.37
N LYS A 111 -14.91 14.98 5.72
CA LYS A 111 -13.99 14.04 6.34
C LYS A 111 -12.98 13.52 5.31
N ILE A 112 -11.74 13.35 5.75
CA ILE A 112 -10.69 12.72 4.97
C ILE A 112 -10.04 11.59 5.77
N HIS A 113 -9.58 10.57 5.04
CA HIS A 113 -8.76 9.49 5.58
C HIS A 113 -7.43 9.49 4.85
N VAL A 114 -6.36 9.17 5.57
CA VAL A 114 -5.04 9.00 4.97
C VAL A 114 -4.61 7.56 5.18
N GLY A 115 -4.26 6.91 4.08
CA GLY A 115 -3.74 5.55 4.07
C GLY A 115 -2.35 5.49 3.48
N ILE A 116 -1.74 4.33 3.69
CA ILE A 116 -0.47 3.95 3.08
C ILE A 116 -0.60 2.52 2.56
N GLY A 117 0.12 2.20 1.50
CA GLY A 117 0.11 0.86 0.96
C GLY A 117 1.00 0.72 -0.27
N ALA A 118 1.07 -0.49 -0.80
CA ALA A 118 1.69 -0.74 -2.09
C ALA A 118 0.58 -0.92 -3.14
N MET A 119 0.81 -0.41 -4.35
CA MET A 119 -0.20 -0.38 -5.41
C MET A 119 -0.83 -1.76 -5.67
N ARG A 120 -0.02 -2.82 -5.60
CA ARG A 120 -0.47 -4.21 -5.83
C ARG A 120 -0.75 -5.04 -4.56
N ALA A 121 -0.48 -4.50 -3.37
CA ALA A 121 -0.71 -5.21 -2.09
C ALA A 121 -1.93 -4.69 -1.32
N GLY A 122 -2.48 -3.53 -1.72
CA GLY A 122 -3.60 -2.88 -1.06
C GLY A 122 -3.17 -1.79 -0.08
N PHE A 123 -4.17 -1.10 0.48
CA PHE A 123 -4.01 0.08 1.32
C PHE A 123 -4.68 -0.13 2.68
N GLU A 124 -4.05 0.39 3.72
CA GLU A 124 -4.63 0.50 5.05
C GLU A 124 -4.82 1.97 5.38
N ALA A 125 -6.02 2.36 5.84
CA ALA A 125 -6.25 3.70 6.38
C ALA A 125 -5.61 3.78 7.77
N LEU A 126 -4.62 4.65 7.91
CA LEU A 126 -3.81 4.75 9.14
C LEU A 126 -4.14 5.96 9.98
N GLY A 127 -4.86 6.94 9.43
CA GLY A 127 -5.22 8.15 10.15
C GLY A 127 -6.38 8.91 9.53
N GLU A 128 -6.88 9.86 10.31
CA GLU A 128 -7.78 10.92 9.84
C GLU A 128 -6.98 12.22 9.78
N GLY A 129 -7.23 13.02 8.76
CA GLY A 129 -6.68 14.37 8.65
C GLY A 129 -7.77 15.41 8.82
N GLU A 130 -7.38 16.64 9.11
CA GLU A 130 -8.29 17.78 9.03
C GLU A 130 -8.01 18.53 7.74
N GLN A 131 -9.10 18.87 7.02
CA GLN A 131 -9.01 19.73 5.85
C GLN A 131 -9.33 21.17 6.28
N GLN A 132 -8.47 22.10 5.90
CA GLN A 132 -8.70 23.52 6.17
C GLN A 132 -9.64 24.14 5.12
N MET A 133 -10.00 25.40 5.34
CA MET A 133 -10.99 26.14 4.55
C MET A 133 -10.68 26.25 3.05
N TRP A 134 -9.42 26.11 2.63
CA TRP A 134 -8.99 26.18 1.23
C TRP A 134 -8.69 24.81 0.60
N GLY A 135 -9.13 23.72 1.25
CA GLY A 135 -8.84 22.38 0.77
C GLY A 135 -7.43 21.90 1.08
N GLU A 136 -6.71 22.61 1.96
CA GLU A 136 -5.41 22.21 2.50
C GLU A 136 -5.58 21.02 3.43
N VAL A 137 -4.69 20.06 3.32
CA VAL A 137 -4.64 18.87 4.16
C VAL A 137 -3.23 18.73 4.70
N SER A 138 -3.12 18.56 6.01
CA SER A 138 -1.88 18.18 6.68
C SER A 138 -2.14 16.96 7.55
N ALA A 139 -1.33 15.93 7.39
CA ALA A 139 -1.47 14.70 8.16
C ALA A 139 -0.10 14.12 8.50
N THR A 140 -0.01 13.47 9.66
CA THR A 140 1.15 12.69 10.05
C THR A 140 0.77 11.22 10.06
N VAL A 141 1.47 10.41 9.26
CA VAL A 141 1.24 8.97 9.16
C VAL A 141 2.52 8.23 9.50
N ARG A 142 2.40 7.10 10.19
CA ARG A 142 3.54 6.24 10.50
C ARG A 142 3.62 5.11 9.49
N VAL A 143 4.81 4.87 8.94
CA VAL A 143 5.08 3.71 8.09
C VAL A 143 4.85 2.43 8.91
N PRO A 144 4.01 1.48 8.46
CA PRO A 144 3.68 0.28 9.21
C PRO A 144 4.89 -0.58 9.54
N GLY A 145 4.88 -1.26 10.70
CA GLY A 145 5.96 -2.15 11.13
C GLY A 145 6.16 -3.37 10.22
N TYR A 146 5.15 -3.74 9.43
CA TYR A 146 5.21 -4.82 8.44
C TYR A 146 5.70 -4.36 7.07
N ALA A 147 5.95 -3.06 6.87
CA ALA A 147 6.41 -2.53 5.59
C ALA A 147 7.75 -3.17 5.21
N SER A 148 7.83 -3.69 3.99
CA SER A 148 9.05 -4.33 3.48
C SER A 148 9.87 -3.34 2.66
N TRP A 149 11.17 -3.31 2.92
CA TRP A 149 12.18 -2.60 2.12
C TRP A 149 12.34 -3.13 0.67
N GLU A 150 11.64 -4.22 0.33
CA GLU A 150 11.61 -4.84 -1.01
C GLU A 150 10.72 -4.10 -2.02
N ARG A 151 9.91 -3.14 -1.57
CA ARG A 151 8.99 -2.38 -2.42
C ARG A 151 8.76 -0.97 -1.90
N PRO A 152 8.44 0.00 -2.76
CA PRO A 152 7.96 1.30 -2.31
C PRO A 152 6.55 1.20 -1.74
N LEU A 153 6.16 2.24 -0.99
CA LEU A 153 4.77 2.51 -0.62
C LEU A 153 4.33 3.83 -1.22
N VAL A 154 3.03 4.07 -1.28
CA VAL A 154 2.45 5.38 -1.57
C VAL A 154 1.48 5.79 -0.48
N PHE A 155 1.37 7.09 -0.25
CA PHE A 155 0.34 7.67 0.59
C PHE A 155 -0.86 8.00 -0.28
N ILE A 156 -2.06 7.68 0.21
CA ILE A 156 -3.32 7.97 -0.47
C ILE A 156 -4.23 8.72 0.48
N ILE A 157 -4.85 9.79 -0.03
CA ILE A 157 -5.91 10.51 0.66
C ILE A 157 -7.24 10.01 0.10
N PHE A 158 -8.16 9.64 0.99
CA PHE A 158 -9.52 9.25 0.67
C PHE A 158 -10.52 10.27 1.21
N ASN A 159 -11.68 10.38 0.56
CA ASN A 159 -12.83 11.11 1.12
C ASN A 159 -13.58 10.27 2.18
N GLY A 160 -14.66 10.83 2.73
CA GLY A 160 -15.48 10.19 3.77
C GLY A 160 -16.20 8.89 3.37
N ILE A 161 -16.17 8.49 2.08
CA ILE A 161 -16.68 7.19 1.60
C ILE A 161 -15.55 6.27 1.10
N PHE A 162 -14.30 6.53 1.50
CA PHE A 162 -13.11 5.76 1.11
C PHE A 162 -12.82 5.72 -0.40
N SER A 163 -13.27 6.73 -1.16
CA SER A 163 -12.84 6.90 -2.55
C SER A 163 -11.54 7.70 -2.59
N PRO A 164 -10.51 7.27 -3.34
CA PRO A 164 -9.23 7.96 -3.41
C PRO A 164 -9.41 9.33 -4.11
N ILE A 165 -8.78 10.36 -3.54
CA ILE A 165 -8.81 11.74 -4.04
C ILE A 165 -7.41 12.36 -4.19
N GLY A 166 -6.37 11.70 -3.69
CA GLY A 166 -4.99 12.07 -3.95
C GLY A 166 -4.01 10.93 -3.69
N ILE A 167 -2.87 10.96 -4.38
CA ILE A 167 -1.78 9.97 -4.29
C ILE A 167 -0.43 10.68 -4.25
N SER A 168 0.53 10.17 -3.49
CA SER A 168 1.90 10.72 -3.44
C SER A 168 2.84 10.07 -4.45
N ASP A 169 4.01 10.68 -4.62
CA ASP A 169 5.19 9.97 -5.09
C ASP A 169 5.54 8.78 -4.17
N PRO A 170 6.35 7.83 -4.66
CA PRO A 170 6.85 6.73 -3.84
C PRO A 170 7.53 7.20 -2.56
N PHE A 171 7.11 6.59 -1.45
CA PHE A 171 7.88 6.52 -0.23
C PHE A 171 8.74 5.25 -0.28
N HIS A 172 10.06 5.41 -0.27
CA HIS A 172 10.96 4.27 -0.31
C HIS A 172 11.19 3.72 1.10
N VAL A 173 10.61 2.55 1.36
CA VAL A 173 10.89 1.81 2.60
C VAL A 173 12.32 1.32 2.54
N THR A 174 13.10 1.63 3.58
CA THR A 174 14.48 1.17 3.72
C THR A 174 14.62 0.12 4.82
N ASN A 175 15.74 -0.58 4.85
CA ASN A 175 16.17 -1.30 6.04
C ASN A 175 16.81 -0.31 7.06
N GLU A 176 17.32 -0.84 8.18
CA GLU A 176 17.97 -0.04 9.23
C GLU A 176 19.26 0.64 8.75
N ASP A 177 19.90 0.11 7.70
CA ASP A 177 21.10 0.67 7.09
C ASP A 177 20.80 1.75 6.02
N GLY A 178 19.53 2.06 5.78
CA GLY A 178 19.11 3.01 4.74
C GLY A 178 19.10 2.45 3.32
N MET A 179 19.19 1.13 3.17
CA MET A 179 19.21 0.44 1.88
C MET A 179 17.80 0.02 1.44
N VAL A 180 17.60 -0.10 0.13
CA VAL A 180 16.40 -0.67 -0.50
C VAL A 180 16.74 -1.96 -1.25
N GLN A 181 15.73 -2.81 -1.44
CA GLN A 181 15.77 -3.95 -2.35
C GLN A 181 14.66 -3.78 -3.40
N ARG A 182 14.96 -3.97 -4.69
CA ARG A 182 13.95 -3.93 -5.76
C ARG A 182 14.11 -5.12 -6.67
N THR A 183 13.00 -5.80 -6.91
CA THR A 183 12.90 -6.85 -7.93
C THR A 183 12.23 -6.26 -9.15
N GLY A 184 12.85 -6.41 -10.31
CA GLY A 184 12.35 -5.80 -11.53
C GLY A 184 13.07 -6.25 -12.79
N ARG A 185 12.67 -5.66 -13.91
CA ARG A 185 13.29 -5.88 -15.23
C ARG A 185 14.22 -4.72 -15.55
N ILE A 186 15.42 -5.02 -16.04
CA ILE A 186 16.31 -4.00 -16.61
C ILE A 186 15.72 -3.48 -17.92
N THR A 187 15.65 -2.16 -18.07
CA THR A 187 15.15 -1.48 -19.27
C THR A 187 16.19 -0.50 -19.80
N ASP A 188 15.99 -0.05 -21.04
CA ASP A 188 16.76 0.99 -21.72
C ASP A 188 15.92 2.27 -21.92
N GLU A 189 14.94 2.47 -21.04
CA GLU A 189 14.00 3.60 -21.09
C GLU A 189 14.65 4.92 -20.64
N GLY A 190 15.71 4.85 -19.84
CA GLY A 190 16.47 6.02 -19.39
C GLY A 190 17.35 6.61 -20.49
N MET A 191 17.44 7.94 -20.56
CA MET A 191 18.30 8.64 -21.53
C MET A 191 19.77 8.54 -21.12
N GLY A 192 20.38 7.36 -21.36
CA GLY A 192 21.78 7.07 -21.05
C GLY A 192 22.02 6.44 -19.68
N CYS A 193 20.98 6.27 -18.87
CA CYS A 193 21.02 5.52 -17.62
C CYS A 193 20.43 4.12 -17.82
N VAL A 194 21.08 3.11 -17.26
CA VAL A 194 20.47 1.78 -17.13
C VAL A 194 19.32 1.92 -16.14
N THR A 195 18.13 1.46 -16.51
CA THR A 195 16.94 1.59 -15.68
C THR A 195 16.43 0.23 -15.21
N LEU A 196 15.73 0.22 -14.08
CA LEU A 196 15.00 -0.92 -13.54
C LEU A 196 13.52 -0.54 -13.45
N ARG A 197 12.66 -1.33 -14.08
CA ARG A 197 11.21 -1.26 -13.88
C ARG A 197 10.81 -2.30 -12.84
N ASP A 198 10.37 -1.86 -11.67
CA ASP A 198 10.00 -2.77 -10.58
C ASP A 198 8.61 -3.42 -10.79
N GLN A 199 8.23 -4.30 -9.87
CA GLN A 199 6.93 -4.96 -9.91
C GLN A 199 5.73 -4.05 -9.75
N ASP A 200 5.88 -2.81 -9.30
CA ASP A 200 4.81 -1.82 -9.20
C ASP A 200 4.88 -0.80 -10.36
N GLU A 201 5.65 -1.11 -11.41
CA GLU A 201 5.92 -0.28 -12.60
C GLU A 201 6.68 1.03 -12.30
N TYR A 202 7.31 1.14 -11.13
CA TYR A 202 8.20 2.27 -10.85
C TYR A 202 9.52 2.08 -11.59
N MET A 203 9.93 3.14 -12.28
CA MET A 203 11.22 3.22 -12.93
C MET A 203 12.25 3.78 -11.96
N TYR A 204 13.38 3.09 -11.85
CA TYR A 204 14.56 3.56 -11.12
C TYR A 204 15.72 3.67 -12.08
N ALA A 205 16.50 4.75 -11.97
CA ALA A 205 17.81 4.78 -12.58
C ALA A 205 18.81 3.99 -11.74
N LEU A 206 19.70 3.24 -12.37
CA LEU A 206 20.74 2.47 -11.68
C LEU A 206 22.10 3.13 -11.86
N SER A 207 22.90 3.11 -10.81
CA SER A 207 24.30 3.55 -10.83
C SER A 207 25.17 2.61 -10.00
N GLY A 208 26.49 2.68 -10.13
CA GLY A 208 27.44 1.79 -9.46
C GLY A 208 27.96 0.67 -10.37
N ASP A 209 28.18 -0.52 -9.81
CA ASP A 209 28.64 -1.68 -10.58
C ASP A 209 27.46 -2.41 -11.24
N LEU A 210 27.31 -2.17 -12.54
CA LEU A 210 26.25 -2.72 -13.38
C LEU A 210 26.80 -3.71 -14.42
N VAL A 211 28.05 -4.17 -14.27
CA VAL A 211 28.70 -5.03 -15.26
C VAL A 211 27.90 -6.32 -15.42
N GLY A 212 27.50 -6.61 -16.67
CA GLY A 212 26.79 -7.83 -17.02
C GLY A 212 25.27 -7.68 -17.11
N LEU A 213 24.69 -6.61 -16.57
CA LEU A 213 23.26 -6.31 -16.71
C LEU A 213 22.93 -5.89 -18.14
N LYS A 214 21.84 -6.43 -18.68
CA LYS A 214 21.32 -6.11 -20.02
C LYS A 214 19.83 -5.83 -19.97
N PRO A 215 19.32 -4.96 -20.86
CA PRO A 215 17.88 -4.79 -21.03
C PRO A 215 17.18 -6.14 -21.25
N GLY A 216 16.10 -6.36 -20.51
CA GLY A 216 15.33 -7.60 -20.50
C GLY A 216 15.60 -8.51 -19.30
N ASP A 217 16.78 -8.40 -18.65
CA ASP A 217 17.14 -9.22 -17.50
C ASP A 217 16.18 -8.97 -16.32
N GLU A 218 15.73 -10.04 -15.67
CA GLU A 218 15.00 -9.94 -14.40
C GLU A 218 15.97 -10.10 -13.25
N VAL A 219 15.99 -9.12 -12.35
CA VAL A 219 17.01 -9.03 -11.29
C VAL A 219 16.42 -8.56 -9.97
N VAL A 220 17.15 -8.85 -8.91
CA VAL A 220 16.98 -8.23 -7.59
C VAL A 220 18.18 -7.34 -7.32
N VAL A 221 17.94 -6.05 -7.22
CA VAL A 221 18.93 -5.00 -6.95
C VAL A 221 18.83 -4.55 -5.50
N GLU A 222 19.97 -4.29 -4.88
CA GLU A 222 20.03 -3.65 -3.57
C GLU A 222 21.02 -2.50 -3.57
N GLY A 223 20.61 -1.39 -2.98
CA GLY A 223 21.34 -0.14 -3.08
C GLY A 223 20.78 0.96 -2.18
N ALA A 224 21.45 2.10 -2.17
CA ALA A 224 20.94 3.32 -1.52
C ALA A 224 20.13 4.15 -2.52
N ILE A 225 19.01 4.74 -2.09
CA ILE A 225 18.23 5.64 -2.93
C ILE A 225 18.82 7.06 -2.89
N SER A 226 18.88 7.70 -4.06
CA SER A 226 19.09 9.12 -4.23
C SER A 226 17.93 9.71 -5.02
N ILE A 227 17.15 10.58 -4.39
CA ILE A 227 15.98 11.23 -4.98
C ILE A 227 16.39 12.30 -6.02
N GLU A 228 17.54 12.93 -5.81
CA GLU A 228 18.16 13.88 -6.74
C GLU A 228 19.38 13.21 -7.38
N GLY A 229 19.13 12.07 -8.02
CA GLY A 229 20.18 11.30 -8.67
C GLY A 229 20.72 11.98 -9.94
N PRO A 230 21.79 11.42 -10.53
CA PRO A 230 22.36 11.93 -11.79
C PRO A 230 21.44 11.76 -13.02
N CYS A 231 20.34 11.04 -12.87
CA CYS A 231 19.33 10.84 -13.91
C CYS A 231 18.05 11.55 -13.45
N ASP A 232 17.71 12.65 -14.12
CA ASP A 232 16.61 13.54 -13.69
C ASP A 232 15.22 12.92 -13.92
N GLU A 233 15.12 11.80 -14.65
CA GLU A 233 13.85 11.18 -15.02
C GLU A 233 13.32 10.18 -13.97
N ALA A 234 14.15 9.78 -13.00
CA ALA A 234 13.79 8.79 -12.00
C ALA A 234 14.65 8.86 -10.72
N ASP A 235 14.07 8.48 -9.59
CA ASP A 235 14.84 8.21 -8.37
C ASP A 235 15.94 7.17 -8.68
N SER A 236 17.15 7.41 -8.20
CA SER A 236 18.32 6.60 -8.52
C SER A 236 18.67 5.62 -7.41
N ILE A 237 19.01 4.39 -7.76
CA ILE A 237 19.57 3.38 -6.86
C ILE A 237 21.08 3.28 -7.12
N ALA A 238 21.88 3.65 -6.12
CA ALA A 238 23.30 3.35 -6.08
C ALA A 238 23.48 1.87 -5.70
N VAL A 239 23.65 1.03 -6.73
CA VAL A 239 23.67 -0.43 -6.61
C VAL A 239 24.94 -0.87 -5.87
N VAL A 240 24.72 -1.60 -4.77
CA VAL A 240 25.78 -2.26 -3.99
C VAL A 240 25.87 -3.73 -4.38
N ARG A 241 24.73 -4.38 -4.62
CA ARG A 241 24.67 -5.77 -5.08
C ARG A 241 23.46 -5.99 -5.97
N TRP A 242 23.59 -6.92 -6.91
CA TRP A 242 22.46 -7.43 -7.67
C TRP A 242 22.62 -8.94 -7.91
N ARG A 243 21.51 -9.58 -8.25
CA ARG A 243 21.43 -11.01 -8.63
C ARG A 243 20.30 -11.21 -9.61
N GLU A 244 20.35 -12.27 -10.40
CA GLU A 244 19.21 -12.71 -11.22
C GLU A 244 18.00 -13.04 -10.33
N ALA A 245 16.81 -12.68 -10.79
CA ALA A 245 15.55 -13.13 -10.22
C ALA A 245 15.29 -14.56 -10.72
N GLY A 246 15.21 -15.52 -9.80
CA GLY A 246 15.00 -16.94 -10.13
C GLY A 246 13.56 -17.31 -10.47
#